data_AF-A0A0A9JVI5-F1
#
_entry.id   AF-A0A0A9JVI5-F1
#
_cell.length_a   1.000
_cell.length_b   1.000
_cell.length_c   1.000
_cell.angle_alpha   90.00
_cell.angle_beta   90.00
_cell.angle_gamma   90.00
#
_symmetry.space_group_name_H-M   'P 1'
#
loop_
_entity.id
_entity.type
_entity.pdbx_description
1 polymer ?
#
loop_
_entity_poly.entity_id
_entity_poly.type
_entity_poly.pdbx_seq_one_letter_code
_entity_poly.pdbx_strand_id
1 'polypeptide(L)'
;MLNMLSISFGVAIAAYGEARFDVRGVALQLAAVAFEATRLVLIQILLTSKGISLNPITSLYYVAPCCLCFLVVPWVFVELPRLRAVGTFQPDFFVFGTNSLCAFALNLAVFLLVGKTSALTMNVAGVVKDWLLIAFSWSVIRDTVTPINLFGYGIAFLGVAYYNHVKLQALKAKEAQKKAAQADEEAGSLLQERDGHGDRKSDNQA
;
A
#
# COMPACT_ATOMS: atom_id res chain seq x y z
N MET A 1 -19.72 -1.97 -1.45
CA MET A 1 -19.79 -1.58 -0.03
C MET A 1 -20.13 -2.76 0.87
N LEU A 2 -21.08 -3.64 0.50
CA LEU A 2 -21.47 -4.82 1.27
C LEU A 2 -20.28 -5.72 1.69
N ASN A 3 -19.31 -5.95 0.78
CA ASN A 3 -18.11 -6.75 1.09
C ASN A 3 -17.27 -6.15 2.23
N MET A 4 -17.14 -4.82 2.28
CA MET A 4 -16.38 -4.13 3.33
C MET A 4 -17.09 -4.21 4.69
N LEU A 5 -18.42 -4.18 4.70
CA LEU A 5 -19.21 -4.38 5.91
C LEU A 5 -19.09 -5.80 6.44
N SER A 6 -19.09 -6.80 5.55
CA SER A 6 -18.88 -8.21 5.93
C SER A 6 -17.49 -8.45 6.54
N ILE A 7 -16.44 -7.87 5.95
CA ILE A 7 -15.07 -7.97 6.50
C ILE A 7 -15.01 -7.29 7.88
N SER A 8 -15.55 -6.08 7.99
CA SER A 8 -15.56 -5.32 9.26
C SER A 8 -16.32 -6.06 10.36
N PHE A 9 -17.42 -6.72 10.01
CA PHE A 9 -18.21 -7.53 10.93
C PHE A 9 -17.44 -8.78 11.41
N GLY A 10 -16.77 -9.49 10.50
CA GLY A 10 -15.93 -10.64 10.86
C GLY A 10 -14.78 -10.24 11.81
N VAL A 11 -14.13 -9.10 11.53
CA VAL A 11 -13.07 -8.55 12.38
C VAL A 11 -13.61 -8.09 13.74
N ALA A 12 -14.82 -7.52 13.80
CA ALA A 12 -15.44 -7.15 15.07
C ALA A 12 -15.77 -8.36 15.95
N ILE A 13 -16.26 -9.46 15.36
CA ILE A 13 -16.48 -10.73 16.06
C ILE A 13 -15.15 -11.31 16.56
N ALA A 14 -14.11 -11.27 15.73
CA ALA A 14 -12.78 -11.72 16.12
C ALA A 14 -12.23 -10.93 17.32
N ALA A 15 -12.33 -9.60 17.27
CA ALA A 15 -11.90 -8.71 18.34
C ALA A 15 -12.69 -8.91 19.64
N TYR A 16 -13.99 -9.21 19.56
CA TYR A 16 -14.81 -9.55 20.73
C TYR A 16 -14.39 -10.88 21.37
N GLY A 17 -13.89 -11.82 20.57
CA GLY A 17 -13.36 -13.10 21.02
C GLY A 17 -11.96 -13.05 21.63
N GLU A 18 -11.30 -11.89 21.59
CA GLU A 18 -9.91 -11.76 22.00
C GLU A 18 -9.79 -11.78 23.53
N ALA A 19 -8.97 -12.69 24.06
CA ALA A 19 -8.87 -12.91 25.51
C ALA A 19 -8.24 -11.71 26.25
N ARG A 20 -7.49 -10.85 25.53
CA ARG A 20 -6.79 -9.67 26.06
C ARG A 20 -7.19 -8.40 25.33
N PHE A 21 -8.49 -8.13 25.24
CA PHE A 21 -8.99 -6.95 24.56
C PHE A 21 -8.64 -5.64 25.33
N ASP A 22 -7.84 -4.77 24.70
CA ASP A 22 -7.53 -3.43 25.21
C ASP A 22 -8.01 -2.35 24.22
N VAL A 23 -8.97 -1.53 24.66
CA VAL A 23 -9.61 -0.50 23.83
C VAL A 23 -8.63 0.60 23.44
N ARG A 24 -7.66 0.94 24.29
CA ARG A 24 -6.69 2.00 24.01
C ARG A 24 -5.74 1.57 22.88
N GLY A 25 -5.30 0.32 22.90
CA GLY A 25 -4.52 -0.30 21.83
C GLY A 25 -5.28 -0.30 20.50
N VAL A 26 -6.56 -0.68 20.52
CA VAL A 26 -7.41 -0.63 19.32
C VAL A 26 -7.57 0.80 18.79
N ALA A 27 -7.83 1.77 19.66
CA ALA A 27 -7.96 3.17 19.26
C ALA A 27 -6.66 3.72 18.64
N LEU A 28 -5.50 3.42 19.25
CA LEU A 28 -4.19 3.80 18.72
C LEU A 28 -3.91 3.12 17.37
N GLN A 29 -4.27 1.85 17.21
CA GLN A 29 -4.11 1.12 15.96
C GLN A 29 -4.98 1.71 14.84
N LEU A 30 -6.24 2.06 15.13
CA LEU A 30 -7.13 2.68 14.16
C LEU A 30 -6.60 4.05 13.70
N ALA A 31 -6.08 4.85 14.64
CA ALA A 31 -5.42 6.12 14.29
C ALA A 31 -4.19 5.88 13.42
N ALA A 32 -3.33 4.92 13.77
CA ALA A 32 -2.15 4.57 12.98
C ALA A 32 -2.50 4.13 11.54
N VAL A 33 -3.53 3.30 11.37
CA VAL A 33 -4.01 2.88 10.05
C VAL A 33 -4.55 4.07 9.23
N ALA A 34 -5.24 5.02 9.87
CA ALA A 34 -5.72 6.22 9.19
C ALA A 34 -4.57 7.11 8.68
N PHE A 35 -3.52 7.32 9.49
CA PHE A 35 -2.34 8.07 9.08
C PHE A 35 -1.56 7.35 7.97
N GLU A 36 -1.39 6.04 8.08
CA GLU A 36 -0.69 5.25 7.05
C GLU A 36 -1.46 5.25 5.73
N ALA A 37 -2.79 5.12 5.76
CA ALA A 37 -3.63 5.25 4.57
C ALA A 37 -3.51 6.64 3.93
N THR A 38 -3.50 7.70 4.75
CA THR A 38 -3.32 9.08 4.27
C THR A 38 -1.96 9.24 3.59
N ARG A 39 -0.88 8.75 4.21
CA ARG A 39 0.47 8.75 3.62
C ARG A 39 0.50 8.03 2.27
N LEU A 40 -0.07 6.83 2.17
CA LEU A 40 -0.17 6.06 0.93
C LEU A 40 -0.90 6.83 -0.17
N VAL A 41 -2.04 7.46 0.15
CA VAL A 41 -2.81 8.27 -0.81
C VAL A 41 -2.03 9.51 -1.26
N LEU A 42 -1.37 10.23 -0.35
CA LEU A 42 -0.55 11.40 -0.68
C LEU A 42 0.63 11.01 -1.59
N ILE A 43 1.31 9.90 -1.30
CA ILE A 43 2.39 9.38 -2.15
C ILE A 43 1.84 9.02 -3.54
N GLN A 44 0.69 8.35 -3.61
CA GLN A 44 0.04 8.00 -4.87
C GLN A 44 -0.31 9.25 -5.69
N ILE A 45 -0.88 10.29 -5.06
CA ILE A 45 -1.20 11.57 -5.72
C ILE A 45 0.08 12.25 -6.20
N LEU A 46 1.13 12.30 -5.39
CA LEU A 46 2.40 12.93 -5.73
C LEU A 46 3.07 12.25 -6.95
N LEU A 47 2.95 10.93 -7.04
CA LEU A 47 3.50 10.14 -8.15
C LEU A 47 2.60 10.11 -9.39
N THR A 48 1.28 10.24 -9.23
CA THR A 48 0.32 10.23 -10.37
C THR A 48 0.12 11.62 -10.97
N SER A 49 0.12 12.68 -10.14
CA SER A 49 -0.22 14.06 -10.56
C SER A 49 0.95 14.82 -11.18
N LYS A 50 2.18 14.35 -11.00
CA LYS A 50 3.32 14.85 -11.77
C LYS A 50 3.62 13.82 -12.84
N GLY A 51 3.20 14.08 -14.08
CA GLY A 51 3.69 13.40 -15.30
C GLY A 51 5.16 13.68 -15.59
N ILE A 52 5.96 13.88 -14.54
CA ILE A 52 7.38 14.15 -14.54
C ILE A 52 8.02 12.93 -13.91
N SER A 53 9.02 12.38 -14.59
CA SER A 53 9.90 11.29 -14.19
C SER A 53 10.70 11.57 -12.91
N LEU A 54 10.03 11.98 -11.82
CA LEU A 54 10.66 12.19 -10.53
C LEU A 54 11.10 10.85 -9.98
N ASN A 55 12.40 10.65 -10.02
CA ASN A 55 13.06 9.45 -9.54
C ASN A 55 12.65 9.23 -8.07
N PRO A 56 12.14 8.05 -7.66
CA PRO A 56 11.68 7.77 -6.29
C PRO A 56 12.70 8.13 -5.19
N ILE A 57 13.98 8.13 -5.54
CA ILE A 57 15.11 8.56 -4.70
C ILE A 57 15.01 10.05 -4.34
N THR A 58 14.62 10.92 -5.29
CA THR A 58 14.47 12.35 -5.06
C THR A 58 13.30 12.63 -4.11
N SER A 59 12.18 11.91 -4.25
CA SER A 59 11.05 12.03 -3.32
C SER A 59 11.44 11.60 -1.89
N LEU A 60 12.19 10.52 -1.75
CA LEU A 60 12.72 10.09 -0.45
C LEU A 60 13.65 11.14 0.16
N TYR A 61 14.52 11.76 -0.64
CA TYR A 61 15.45 12.79 -0.18
C TYR A 61 14.73 14.00 0.44
N TYR A 62 13.58 14.42 -0.11
CA TYR A 62 12.80 15.52 0.46
C TYR A 62 11.96 15.12 1.68
N VAL A 63 11.49 13.87 1.74
CA VAL A 63 10.64 13.38 2.84
C VAL A 63 11.45 13.00 4.07
N ALA A 64 12.63 12.41 3.90
CA ALA A 64 13.49 11.94 4.99
C ALA A 64 13.82 12.99 6.07
N PRO A 65 14.28 14.22 5.74
CA PRO A 65 14.58 15.22 6.77
C PRO A 65 13.31 15.70 7.49
N CYS A 66 12.19 15.80 6.78
CA CYS A 66 10.90 16.16 7.37
C CYS A 66 10.45 15.08 8.38
N CYS A 67 10.53 13.80 8.00
CA CYS A 67 10.26 12.67 8.89
C CYS A 67 11.18 12.71 10.12
N LEU A 68 12.48 12.96 9.96
CA LEU A 68 13.40 13.08 11.09
C LEU A 68 12.92 14.15 12.08
N CYS A 69 12.57 15.36 11.61
CA CYS A 69 12.07 16.43 12.47
C CYS A 69 10.79 16.01 13.21
N PHE A 70 9.83 15.38 12.53
CA PHE A 70 8.58 14.96 13.14
C PHE A 70 8.73 13.77 14.09
N LEU A 71 9.68 12.86 13.87
CA LEU A 71 9.93 11.70 14.75
C LEU A 71 10.81 12.05 15.95
N VAL A 72 11.73 13.01 15.83
CA VAL A 72 12.59 13.44 16.95
C VAL A 72 11.76 14.03 18.09
N VAL A 73 10.70 14.79 17.78
CA VAL A 73 9.83 15.41 18.79
C VAL A 73 9.24 14.36 19.76
N PRO A 74 8.42 13.37 19.32
CA PRO A 74 7.88 12.34 20.23
C PRO A 74 8.97 11.48 20.86
N TRP A 75 10.09 11.20 20.17
CA TRP A 75 11.20 10.46 20.75
C TRP A 75 11.80 11.15 21.99
N VAL A 76 11.96 12.48 21.95
CA VAL A 76 12.44 13.27 23.10
C VAL A 76 11.46 13.24 24.27
N PHE A 77 10.15 13.27 24.01
CA PHE A 77 9.14 13.32 25.07
C PHE A 77 8.84 11.95 25.70
N VAL A 78 8.91 10.85 24.93
CA VAL A 78 8.47 9.52 25.38
C VAL A 78 9.66 8.61 25.69
N GLU A 79 10.59 8.45 24.73
CA GLU A 79 11.67 7.47 24.80
C GLU A 79 12.86 7.97 25.61
N LEU A 80 13.28 9.23 25.42
CA LEU A 80 14.43 9.82 26.12
C LEU A 80 14.35 9.75 27.66
N PRO A 81 13.22 10.10 28.32
CA PRO A 81 13.12 9.98 29.78
C PRO A 81 13.16 8.51 30.26
N ARG A 82 12.58 7.58 29.49
CA ARG A 82 12.66 6.14 29.79
C ARG A 82 14.09 5.60 29.65
N LEU A 83 14.80 5.98 28.60
CA LEU A 83 16.20 5.60 28.38
C LEU A 83 17.11 6.14 29.49
N ARG A 84 16.91 7.39 29.91
CA ARG A 84 17.67 7.98 31.02
C ARG A 84 17.42 7.29 32.36
N ALA A 85 16.21 6.78 32.58
CA ALA A 85 15.87 6.05 33.81
C ALA A 85 16.53 4.66 33.91
N VAL A 86 16.88 4.03 32.79
CA VAL A 86 17.46 2.67 32.74
C VAL A 86 19.00 2.70 32.87
N GLY A 87 19.65 3.84 32.71
CA GLY A 87 21.05 4.08 33.12
C GLY A 87 22.15 3.40 32.29
N THR A 88 21.84 2.42 31.44
CA THR A 88 22.80 1.66 30.63
C THR A 88 22.59 1.91 29.13
N PHE A 89 23.01 3.08 28.66
CA PHE A 89 23.01 3.37 27.22
C PHE A 89 24.33 2.92 26.58
N GLN A 90 24.42 1.62 26.26
CA GLN A 90 25.46 1.05 25.39
C GLN A 90 24.78 0.65 24.08
N PRO A 91 24.55 1.57 23.13
CA PRO A 91 23.98 1.21 21.84
C PRO A 91 24.99 0.33 21.11
N ASP A 92 24.61 -0.92 20.85
CA ASP A 92 25.36 -1.77 19.95
C ASP A 92 25.31 -1.14 18.55
N PHE A 93 26.43 -0.53 18.14
CA PHE A 93 26.55 0.17 16.86
C PHE A 93 26.27 -0.76 15.67
N PHE A 94 26.50 -2.06 15.82
CA PHE A 94 26.24 -3.03 14.76
C PHE A 94 24.73 -3.27 14.61
N VAL A 95 24.01 -3.48 15.72
CA VAL A 95 22.55 -3.66 15.70
C VAL A 95 21.85 -2.38 15.26
N PHE A 96 22.30 -1.23 15.76
CA PHE A 96 21.74 0.07 15.39
C PHE A 96 21.98 0.39 13.89
N GLY A 97 23.19 0.14 13.40
CA GLY A 97 23.56 0.36 12.01
C GLY A 97 22.81 -0.57 11.05
N THR A 98 22.72 -1.86 11.35
CA THR A 98 21.99 -2.84 10.53
C THR A 98 20.49 -2.58 10.52
N ASN A 99 19.89 -2.22 11.66
CA ASN A 99 18.48 -1.85 11.73
C ASN A 99 18.18 -0.56 10.94
N SER A 100 19.05 0.45 11.05
CA SER A 100 18.92 1.72 10.30
C SER A 100 19.04 1.50 8.79
N LEU A 101 19.98 0.66 8.36
CA LEU A 101 20.15 0.31 6.96
C LEU A 101 18.94 -0.46 6.42
N CYS A 102 18.39 -1.40 7.20
CA CYS A 102 17.18 -2.13 6.85
C CYS A 102 15.98 -1.19 6.71
N ALA A 103 15.79 -0.28 7.66
CA ALA A 103 14.72 0.72 7.60
C ALA A 103 14.86 1.66 6.40
N PHE A 104 16.08 2.08 6.05
CA PHE A 104 16.35 2.86 4.85
C PHE A 104 16.01 2.07 3.58
N ALA A 105 16.46 0.81 3.50
CA ALA A 105 16.18 -0.07 2.38
C ALA A 105 14.68 -0.32 2.19
N LEU A 106 13.93 -0.51 3.29
CA LEU A 106 12.47 -0.65 3.26
C LEU A 106 11.80 0.62 2.74
N ASN A 107 12.17 1.80 3.23
CA ASN A 107 11.60 3.06 2.74
C ASN A 107 11.91 3.26 1.25
N LEU A 108 13.16 3.01 0.82
CA LEU A 108 13.54 3.08 -0.58
C LEU A 108 12.76 2.08 -1.45
N ALA A 109 12.61 0.83 -0.98
CA ALA A 109 11.85 -0.21 -1.67
C ALA A 109 10.37 0.18 -1.83
N VAL A 110 9.75 0.77 -0.81
CA VAL A 110 8.36 1.25 -0.89
C VAL A 110 8.23 2.34 -1.96
N PHE A 111 9.09 3.36 -1.95
CA PHE A 111 9.03 4.43 -2.96
C PHE A 111 9.34 3.92 -4.37
N LEU A 112 10.34 3.03 -4.53
CA LEU A 112 10.66 2.40 -5.82
C LEU A 112 9.50 1.53 -6.31
N LEU A 113 8.88 0.76 -5.42
CA LEU A 113 7.74 -0.08 -5.76
C LEU A 113 6.59 0.80 -6.25
N VAL A 114 6.19 1.84 -5.50
CA VAL A 114 5.09 2.71 -5.96
C VAL A 114 5.44 3.43 -7.28
N GLY A 115 6.70 3.80 -7.50
CA GLY A 115 7.14 4.48 -8.73
C GLY A 115 7.31 3.56 -9.96
N LYS A 116 7.57 2.27 -9.78
CA LYS A 116 7.81 1.30 -10.88
C LYS A 116 6.66 0.32 -11.12
N THR A 117 5.65 0.30 -10.25
CA THR A 117 4.60 -0.74 -10.24
C THR A 117 3.30 -0.21 -10.82
N SER A 118 2.68 -0.98 -11.72
CA SER A 118 1.32 -0.72 -12.21
C SER A 118 0.29 -0.88 -11.09
N ALA A 119 -0.83 -0.15 -11.18
CA ALA A 119 -1.96 -0.28 -10.25
C ALA A 119 -2.44 -1.73 -10.06
N LEU A 120 -2.26 -2.61 -11.05
CA LEU A 120 -2.58 -4.03 -10.95
C LEU A 120 -1.63 -4.78 -10.00
N THR A 121 -0.32 -4.65 -10.20
CA THR A 121 0.69 -5.37 -9.39
C THR A 121 0.66 -4.93 -7.93
N MET A 122 0.40 -3.65 -7.65
CA MET A 122 0.24 -3.15 -6.28
C MET A 122 -1.00 -3.75 -5.59
N ASN A 123 -2.09 -3.99 -6.33
CA ASN A 123 -3.26 -4.69 -5.80
C ASN A 123 -2.98 -6.17 -5.54
N VAL A 124 -2.34 -6.88 -6.47
CA VAL A 124 -2.00 -8.31 -6.28
C VAL A 124 -1.03 -8.50 -5.12
N ALA A 125 0.02 -7.67 -5.03
CA ALA A 125 0.98 -7.72 -3.94
C ALA A 125 0.32 -7.44 -2.57
N GLY A 126 -0.63 -6.50 -2.51
CA GLY A 126 -1.40 -6.23 -1.30
C GLY A 126 -2.14 -7.46 -0.78
N VAL A 127 -2.74 -8.23 -1.69
CA VAL A 127 -3.44 -9.47 -1.34
C VAL A 127 -2.48 -10.51 -0.81
N VAL A 128 -1.39 -10.78 -1.54
CA VAL A 128 -0.42 -11.79 -1.12
C VAL A 128 0.15 -11.43 0.25
N LYS A 129 0.45 -10.14 0.47
CA LYS A 129 0.86 -9.62 1.78
C LYS A 129 -0.17 -9.93 2.86
N ASP A 130 -1.45 -9.66 2.62
CA ASP A 130 -2.52 -9.90 3.61
C ASP A 130 -2.63 -11.41 3.95
N TRP A 131 -2.50 -12.30 2.97
CA TRP A 131 -2.49 -13.75 3.19
C TRP A 131 -1.28 -14.22 4.00
N LEU A 132 -0.09 -13.71 3.67
CA LEU A 132 1.14 -14.02 4.40
C LEU A 132 1.06 -13.51 5.85
N LEU A 133 0.49 -12.33 6.07
CA LEU A 133 0.32 -11.75 7.40
C LEU A 133 -0.61 -12.64 8.26
N ILE A 134 -1.74 -13.08 7.71
CA ILE A 134 -2.66 -13.98 8.42
C ILE A 134 -1.98 -15.33 8.75
N ALA A 135 -1.31 -15.93 7.78
CA ALA A 135 -0.61 -17.21 7.97
C ALA A 135 0.52 -17.10 9.01
N PHE A 136 1.28 -16.00 8.97
CA PHE A 136 2.36 -15.72 9.91
C PHE A 136 1.82 -15.47 11.32
N SER A 137 0.73 -14.71 11.45
CA SER A 137 0.07 -14.42 12.72
C SER A 137 -0.36 -15.72 13.42
N TRP A 138 -0.96 -16.66 12.68
CA TRP A 138 -1.36 -17.95 13.23
C TRP A 138 -0.17 -18.85 13.60
N SER A 139 0.86 -18.90 12.76
CA SER A 139 1.99 -19.81 12.93
C SER A 139 2.97 -19.40 14.03
N VAL A 140 3.26 -18.09 14.15
CA VAL A 140 4.35 -17.59 15.00
C VAL A 140 3.87 -17.14 16.38
N ILE A 141 2.71 -16.47 16.44
CA ILE A 141 2.27 -15.82 17.69
C ILE A 141 1.68 -16.84 18.68
N ARG A 142 1.20 -18.00 18.18
CA ARG A 142 0.59 -19.08 19.00
C ARG A 142 -0.33 -18.56 20.10
N ASP A 143 -1.09 -17.52 19.78
CA ASP A 143 -1.93 -16.86 20.76
C ASP A 143 -3.04 -17.78 21.22
N THR A 144 -3.63 -17.49 22.38
CA THR A 144 -4.70 -18.33 22.96
C THR A 144 -6.00 -18.09 22.19
N VAL A 145 -6.14 -18.74 21.03
CA VAL A 145 -7.25 -18.48 20.12
C VAL A 145 -8.54 -19.08 20.69
N THR A 146 -9.50 -18.24 21.04
CA THR A 146 -10.84 -18.70 21.41
C THR A 146 -11.58 -19.20 20.15
N PRO A 147 -12.51 -20.17 20.29
CA PRO A 147 -13.28 -20.66 19.15
C PRO A 147 -14.06 -19.58 18.41
N ILE A 148 -14.50 -18.53 19.12
CA ILE A 148 -15.24 -17.41 18.54
C ILE A 148 -14.33 -16.44 17.76
N ASN A 149 -13.07 -16.29 18.19
CA ASN A 149 -12.06 -15.55 17.44
C ASN A 149 -11.74 -16.25 16.11
N LEU A 150 -11.59 -17.58 16.14
CA LEU A 150 -11.37 -18.39 14.95
C LEU A 150 -12.54 -18.29 13.95
N PHE A 151 -13.78 -18.26 14.45
CA PHE A 151 -14.97 -18.06 13.63
C PHE A 151 -15.00 -16.65 12.99
N GLY A 152 -14.67 -15.61 13.75
CA GLY A 152 -14.54 -14.24 13.24
C GLY A 152 -13.49 -14.10 12.15
N TYR A 153 -12.30 -14.70 12.35
CA TYR A 153 -11.25 -14.78 11.33
C TYR A 153 -11.71 -15.51 10.07
N GLY A 154 -12.47 -16.60 10.20
CA GLY A 154 -13.03 -17.33 9.05
C GLY A 154 -13.95 -16.46 8.19
N ILE A 155 -14.85 -15.69 8.82
CA ILE A 155 -15.74 -14.76 8.11
C ILE A 155 -14.95 -13.63 7.45
N ALA A 156 -14.01 -13.02 8.19
CA ALA A 156 -13.17 -11.96 7.65
C ALA A 156 -12.34 -12.44 6.45
N PHE A 157 -11.77 -13.65 6.54
CA PHE A 157 -11.00 -14.28 5.49
C PHE A 157 -11.84 -14.51 4.21
N LEU A 158 -13.02 -15.09 4.34
CA LEU A 158 -13.94 -15.29 3.20
C LEU A 158 -14.33 -13.95 2.57
N GLY A 159 -14.61 -12.93 3.40
CA GLY A 159 -14.92 -11.58 2.93
C GLY A 159 -13.78 -10.96 2.12
N VAL A 160 -12.53 -11.07 2.61
CA VAL A 160 -11.33 -10.55 1.92
C VAL A 160 -11.06 -11.34 0.63
N ALA A 161 -11.16 -12.67 0.67
CA ALA A 161 -10.96 -13.53 -0.51
C ALA A 161 -11.96 -13.17 -1.63
N TYR A 162 -13.23 -13.04 -1.28
CA TYR A 162 -14.29 -12.64 -2.21
C TYR A 162 -14.07 -11.21 -2.75
N TYR A 163 -13.81 -10.25 -1.86
CA TYR A 163 -13.56 -8.86 -2.25
C TYR A 163 -12.38 -8.75 -3.21
N ASN A 164 -11.29 -9.44 -2.92
CA ASN A 164 -10.13 -9.43 -3.77
C ASN A 164 -10.41 -10.05 -5.14
N HIS A 165 -11.08 -11.21 -5.20
CA HIS A 165 -11.38 -11.86 -6.46
C HIS A 165 -12.20 -10.93 -7.38
N VAL A 166 -13.23 -10.28 -6.83
CA VAL A 166 -14.06 -9.31 -7.55
C VAL A 166 -13.25 -8.08 -7.98
N LYS A 167 -12.41 -7.53 -7.10
CA LYS A 167 -11.57 -6.36 -7.39
C LYS A 167 -10.55 -6.66 -8.50
N LEU A 168 -9.93 -7.83 -8.46
CA LEU A 168 -8.96 -8.26 -9.47
C LEU A 168 -9.61 -8.44 -10.84
N GLN A 169 -10.82 -9.00 -10.89
CA GLN A 169 -11.60 -9.10 -12.13
C GLN A 169 -11.98 -7.73 -12.69
N ALA A 170 -12.44 -6.81 -11.84
CA ALA A 170 -12.79 -5.45 -12.26
C ALA A 170 -11.58 -4.66 -12.80
N LEU A 171 -10.40 -4.85 -12.21
CA LEU A 171 -9.16 -4.21 -12.69
C LEU A 171 -8.70 -4.81 -14.02
N LYS A 172 -8.76 -6.14 -14.19
CA LYS A 172 -8.47 -6.81 -15.47
C LYS A 172 -9.41 -6.31 -16.58
N ALA A 173 -10.70 -6.13 -16.29
CA ALA A 173 -11.66 -5.59 -17.26
C ALA A 173 -11.35 -4.14 -17.64
N LYS A 174 -10.98 -3.29 -16.66
CA LYS A 174 -10.57 -1.89 -16.93
C LYS A 174 -9.28 -1.80 -17.75
N GLU A 175 -8.29 -2.66 -17.48
CA GLU A 175 -7.07 -2.70 -18.30
C GLU A 175 -7.34 -3.18 -19.72
N ALA A 176 -8.23 -4.17 -19.90
CA ALA A 176 -8.65 -4.62 -21.23
C ALA A 176 -9.38 -3.52 -22.01
N GLN A 177 -10.28 -2.77 -21.36
CA GLN A 177 -10.94 -1.59 -21.96
C GLN A 177 -9.92 -0.50 -22.32
N LYS A 178 -8.94 -0.22 -21.46
CA LYS A 178 -7.92 0.79 -21.74
C LYS A 178 -7.03 0.42 -22.93
N LYS A 179 -6.65 -0.87 -23.04
CA LYS A 179 -5.91 -1.38 -24.21
C LYS A 179 -6.74 -1.35 -25.48
N ALA A 180 -8.03 -1.69 -25.40
CA ALA A 180 -8.93 -1.63 -26.55
C ALA A 180 -9.15 -0.18 -27.02
N ALA A 181 -9.33 0.77 -26.09
CA ALA A 181 -9.47 2.18 -26.41
C ALA A 181 -8.18 2.77 -27.03
N GLN A 182 -7.00 2.42 -26.51
CA GLN A 182 -5.73 2.83 -27.12
C GLN A 182 -5.52 2.25 -28.52
N ALA A 183 -5.88 0.99 -28.74
CA ALA A 183 -5.77 0.36 -30.06
C ALA A 183 -6.74 0.98 -31.08
N ASP A 184 -7.93 1.41 -30.64
CA ASP A 184 -8.93 2.07 -31.50
C ASP A 184 -8.52 3.51 -31.84
N GLU A 185 -7.90 4.23 -30.89
CA GLU A 185 -7.34 5.58 -31.10
C GLU A 185 -6.12 5.54 -32.04
N GLU A 186 -5.26 4.54 -31.90
CA GLU A 186 -4.11 4.31 -32.80
C GLU A 186 -4.58 3.92 -34.21
N ALA A 187 -5.58 3.04 -34.34
CA ALA A 187 -6.18 2.68 -35.62
C ALA A 187 -6.86 3.88 -36.31
N GLY A 188 -7.57 4.73 -35.56
CA GLY A 188 -8.17 5.96 -36.07
C GLY A 188 -7.14 6.96 -36.59
N SER A 189 -6.01 7.12 -35.88
CA SER A 189 -4.91 7.98 -36.32
C SER A 189 -4.26 7.51 -37.64
N LEU A 190 -4.11 6.20 -37.82
CA LEU A 190 -3.53 5.60 -39.03
C LEU A 190 -4.45 5.70 -40.26
N LEU A 191 -5.78 5.65 -40.04
CA LEU A 191 -6.76 5.89 -41.11
C LEU A 191 -6.74 7.37 -41.54
N GLN A 192 -6.62 8.30 -40.60
CA GLN A 192 -6.56 9.73 -40.90
C GLN A 192 -5.26 10.13 -41.64
N GLU A 193 -4.13 9.48 -41.35
CA GLU A 193 -2.89 9.64 -42.10
C GLU A 193 -3.00 9.09 -43.54
N ARG A 194 -3.73 7.99 -43.73
CA ARG A 194 -3.95 7.37 -45.05
C ARG A 194 -4.86 8.21 -45.95
N ASP A 195 -5.91 8.81 -45.39
CA ASP A 195 -6.82 9.69 -46.15
C ASP A 195 -6.17 11.04 -46.49
N GLY A 196 -5.33 11.59 -45.59
CA GLY A 196 -4.56 12.81 -45.86
C GLY A 196 -3.49 12.68 -46.95
N HIS A 197 -3.05 11.46 -47.25
CA HIS A 197 -2.12 11.19 -48.36
C HIS A 197 -2.83 10.90 -49.70
N GLY A 198 -4.11 10.51 -49.66
CA GLY A 198 -4.95 10.32 -50.85
C GLY A 198 -5.30 11.63 -51.54
N ASP A 199 -5.57 12.69 -50.77
CA ASP A 199 -6.03 13.98 -51.28
C ASP A 199 -4.92 14.77 -51.99
N ARG A 200 -3.67 14.68 -51.49
CA ARG A 200 -2.51 15.36 -52.11
C ARG A 200 -2.09 14.80 -53.47
N LYS A 201 -2.51 13.58 -53.82
CA LYS A 201 -2.22 13.02 -55.16
C LYS A 201 -3.20 13.47 -56.23
N SER A 202 -4.40 13.94 -55.85
CA SER A 202 -5.41 14.40 -56.81
C SER A 202 -5.15 15.82 -57.31
N ASP A 203 -4.55 16.70 -56.50
CA ASP A 203 -4.28 18.10 -56.89
C ASP A 203 -3.04 18.29 -57.77
N ASN A 204 -2.21 17.26 -57.94
CA ASN A 204 -1.00 17.33 -58.76
C ASN A 204 -1.18 16.78 -60.19
N GLN A 205 -2.43 16.52 -60.61
CA GLN A 205 -2.78 15.97 -61.93
C GLN A 205 -3.83 16.80 -62.71
N ALA A 206 -4.19 18.00 -62.25
CA ALA A 206 -5.05 18.93 -62.98
C ALA A 206 -4.25 20.03 -63.68
#